data_AF-A0AAW3V608-F1
#
_entry.id   AF-A0AAW3V608-F1
#
_cell.length_a   1.000
_cell.length_b   1.000
_cell.length_c   1.000
_cell.angle_alpha   90.00
_cell.angle_beta   90.00
_cell.angle_gamma   90.00
#
_symmetry.space_group_name_H-M   'P 1'
#
loop_
_entity.id
_entity.type
_entity.pdbx_description
1 polymer ?
#
loop_
_entity_poly.entity_id
_entity_poly.type
_entity_poly.pdbx_seq_one_letter_code
_entity_poly.pdbx_strand_id
1 'polypeptide(L)'
;MNISNVNATNTSGSVSYAMPAGFSATSASCFQAIVAQGPVAADYNGPLPVPAIQPITGVTISNCNLGTPICTGPATTTTPGPVFVNNVKAITLSNVVIGGVTYNSSLIG
;
A
#
# COMPACT_ATOMS: atom_id res chain seq x y z
N MET A 1 -0.65 -9.93 15.44
CA MET A 1 -1.11 -10.61 14.22
C MET A 1 0.12 -10.76 13.33
N ASN A 2 0.65 -11.99 13.18
CA ASN A 2 1.82 -12.24 12.33
C ASN A 2 1.31 -12.73 10.98
N ILE A 3 1.39 -11.88 9.95
CA ILE A 3 1.17 -12.30 8.58
C ILE A 3 2.55 -12.67 8.02
N SER A 4 2.73 -13.95 7.70
CA SER A 4 3.95 -14.48 7.07
C SER A 4 3.54 -15.41 5.92
N ASN A 5 4.38 -15.48 4.89
CA ASN A 5 4.22 -16.37 3.73
C ASN A 5 3.00 -16.12 2.83
N VAL A 6 2.59 -14.87 2.65
CA VAL A 6 1.59 -14.52 1.61
C VAL A 6 2.30 -14.46 0.25
N ASN A 7 2.10 -15.49 -0.56
CA ASN A 7 2.55 -15.53 -1.96
C ASN A 7 1.33 -15.40 -2.88
N ALA A 8 1.09 -14.19 -3.39
CA ALA A 8 0.03 -13.93 -4.36
C ALA A 8 0.60 -13.98 -5.78
N THR A 9 0.57 -15.16 -6.40
CA THR A 9 0.91 -15.36 -7.81
C THR A 9 -0.36 -15.63 -8.61
N ASN A 10 -0.54 -14.91 -9.72
CA ASN A 10 -1.60 -15.16 -10.71
C ASN A 10 -3.04 -15.00 -10.19
N THR A 11 -3.30 -14.01 -9.34
CA THR A 11 -4.67 -13.65 -8.91
C THR A 11 -5.42 -12.93 -10.03
N SER A 12 -5.85 -13.66 -11.05
CA SER A 12 -6.83 -13.20 -12.04
C SER A 12 -8.09 -14.04 -11.93
N GLY A 13 -9.20 -13.42 -11.53
CA GLY A 13 -10.50 -14.08 -11.40
C GLY A 13 -11.42 -13.37 -10.40
N SER A 14 -12.72 -13.67 -10.46
CA SER A 14 -13.70 -13.21 -9.48
C SER A 14 -13.50 -13.97 -8.16
N VAL A 15 -13.10 -13.27 -7.10
CA VAL A 15 -13.15 -13.81 -5.74
C VAL A 15 -14.58 -13.66 -5.24
N SER A 16 -15.27 -14.77 -4.95
CA SER A 16 -16.60 -14.72 -4.34
C SER A 16 -16.48 -14.35 -2.86
N TYR A 17 -17.07 -13.23 -2.46
CA TYR A 17 -17.19 -12.82 -1.06
C TYR A 17 -18.64 -12.48 -0.75
N ALA A 18 -19.12 -12.87 0.42
CA ALA A 18 -20.45 -12.50 0.91
C ALA A 18 -20.36 -11.12 1.60
N MET A 19 -21.12 -10.14 1.12
CA MET A 19 -21.19 -8.80 1.71
C MET A 19 -22.49 -8.62 2.49
N PRO A 20 -22.46 -7.93 3.66
CA PRO A 20 -23.67 -7.51 4.35
C PRO A 20 -24.57 -6.65 3.45
N ALA A 21 -25.88 -6.71 3.69
CA ALA A 21 -26.86 -5.91 2.93
C ALA A 21 -26.52 -4.40 3.00
N GLY A 22 -26.52 -3.74 1.85
CA GLY A 22 -26.15 -2.32 1.72
C GLY A 22 -24.75 -2.06 1.15
N PHE A 23 -23.91 -3.10 0.99
CA PHE A 23 -22.61 -2.99 0.36
C PHE A 23 -22.59 -3.65 -1.02
N SER A 24 -22.13 -2.93 -2.04
CA SER A 24 -21.94 -3.48 -3.39
C SER A 24 -20.47 -3.79 -3.65
N ALA A 25 -20.21 -5.03 -4.05
CA ALA A 25 -18.94 -5.49 -4.61
C ALA A 25 -18.72 -4.83 -5.98
N THR A 26 -18.17 -3.62 -6.03
CA THR A 26 -17.65 -3.07 -7.28
C THR A 26 -16.28 -3.67 -7.57
N SER A 27 -15.85 -3.70 -8.83
CA SER A 27 -14.49 -4.07 -9.23
C SER A 27 -13.45 -3.01 -8.83
N ALA A 28 -13.47 -2.60 -7.56
CA ALA A 28 -12.45 -1.76 -6.94
C ALA A 28 -11.52 -2.66 -6.14
N SER A 29 -10.23 -2.57 -6.41
CA SER A 29 -9.22 -3.49 -5.89
C SER A 29 -8.82 -3.23 -4.43
N CYS A 30 -9.08 -2.02 -3.91
CA CYS A 30 -8.83 -1.59 -2.53
C CYS A 30 -9.22 -0.11 -2.36
N PHE A 31 -9.36 0.36 -1.12
CA PHE A 31 -9.57 1.79 -0.83
C PHE A 31 -8.35 2.63 -1.28
N GLN A 32 -7.14 2.15 -0.96
CA GLN A 32 -5.84 2.65 -1.46
C GLN A 32 -5.01 1.51 -2.05
N ALA A 33 -4.33 1.75 -3.16
CA ALA A 33 -3.50 0.76 -3.84
C ALA A 33 -2.21 0.43 -3.07
N ILE A 34 -1.60 1.43 -2.43
CA ILE A 34 -0.41 1.26 -1.60
C ILE A 34 -0.53 2.12 -0.36
N VAL A 35 -0.32 1.51 0.82
CA VAL A 35 -0.12 2.19 2.10
C VAL A 35 1.14 1.63 2.73
N ALA A 36 2.18 2.46 2.88
CA ALA A 36 3.38 2.10 3.60
C ALA A 36 3.73 3.17 4.64
N GLN A 37 3.73 2.78 5.90
CA GLN A 37 4.09 3.65 7.01
C GLN A 37 5.20 2.96 7.81
N GLY A 38 6.41 3.50 7.73
CA GLY A 38 7.53 3.09 8.57
C GLY A 38 7.34 3.54 10.02
N PRO A 39 8.16 3.03 10.95
CA PRO A 39 8.14 3.47 12.34
C PRO A 39 8.44 4.98 12.40
N VAL A 40 7.75 5.77 13.22
CA VAL A 40 8.06 7.20 13.39
C VAL A 40 8.35 7.50 14.86
N ALA A 41 9.32 8.39 15.10
CA ALA A 41 9.75 8.72 16.47
C ALA A 41 8.62 9.28 17.33
N ALA A 42 7.68 10.00 16.72
CA ALA A 42 6.52 10.57 17.41
C ALA A 42 5.58 9.50 18.01
N ASP A 43 5.57 8.29 17.45
CA ASP A 43 4.74 7.18 17.92
C ASP A 43 5.45 6.33 18.99
N TYR A 44 6.72 6.63 19.32
CA TYR A 44 7.48 5.87 20.31
C TYR A 44 6.99 6.17 21.73
N ASN A 45 6.46 5.14 22.40
CA ASN A 45 5.93 5.22 23.77
C ASN A 45 6.81 4.49 24.81
N GLY A 46 8.06 4.16 24.45
CA GLY A 46 8.99 3.41 25.30
C GLY A 46 9.96 4.28 26.12
N PRO A 47 10.88 3.64 26.86
CA PRO A 47 11.88 4.32 27.68
C PRO A 47 12.88 5.13 26.85
N LEU A 48 13.36 6.25 27.41
CA LEU A 48 14.41 7.04 26.78
C LEU A 48 15.80 6.42 27.01
N PRO A 49 16.74 6.57 26.05
CA PRO A 49 16.61 7.35 24.81
C PRO A 49 15.85 6.61 23.71
N VAL A 50 15.16 7.37 22.84
CA VAL A 50 14.45 6.82 21.68
C VAL A 50 15.44 6.07 20.78
N PRO A 51 15.18 4.80 20.42
CA PRO A 51 16.01 4.05 19.49
C PRO A 51 16.09 4.71 18.12
N ALA A 52 17.18 4.45 17.39
CA ALA A 52 17.33 4.93 16.02
C ALA A 52 16.21 4.37 15.12
N ILE A 53 15.38 5.27 14.58
CA ILE A 53 14.24 4.94 13.72
C ILE A 53 14.74 4.66 12.30
N GLN A 54 14.58 3.43 11.83
CA GLN A 54 14.93 3.04 10.48
C GLN A 54 13.71 3.13 9.55
N PRO A 55 13.86 3.71 8.34
CA PRO A 55 12.79 3.74 7.35
C PRO A 55 12.53 2.36 6.75
N ILE A 56 11.39 2.22 6.08
CA ILE A 56 11.13 1.08 5.19
C ILE A 56 12.14 1.12 4.03
N THR A 57 12.89 0.03 3.86
CA THR A 57 13.93 -0.14 2.84
C THR A 57 13.88 -1.54 2.23
N GLY A 58 14.34 -1.68 0.98
CA GLY A 58 14.54 -2.99 0.35
C GLY A 58 13.26 -3.65 -0.17
N VAL A 59 12.18 -2.89 -0.30
CA VAL A 59 10.91 -3.40 -0.82
C VAL A 59 10.89 -3.25 -2.34
N THR A 60 10.55 -4.33 -3.04
CA THR A 60 10.27 -4.34 -4.48
C THR A 60 8.90 -4.95 -4.73
N ILE A 61 8.06 -4.24 -5.47
CA ILE A 61 6.77 -4.73 -5.98
C ILE A 61 6.91 -4.81 -7.49
N SER A 62 6.60 -5.97 -8.07
CA SER A 62 6.76 -6.15 -9.51
C SER A 62 5.70 -7.01 -10.18
N ASN A 63 5.46 -6.72 -11.46
CA ASN A 63 4.64 -7.53 -12.37
C ASN A 63 3.23 -7.84 -11.82
N CYS A 64 2.56 -6.83 -11.28
CA CYS A 64 1.24 -7.01 -10.70
C CYS A 64 0.30 -5.85 -11.06
N ASN A 65 -0.99 -6.13 -11.02
CA ASN A 65 -2.03 -5.12 -11.14
C ASN A 65 -2.71 -4.98 -9.77
N LEU A 66 -2.49 -3.85 -9.11
CA LEU A 66 -3.11 -3.50 -7.84
C LEU A 66 -4.53 -2.93 -8.03
N GLY A 67 -5.03 -2.94 -9.27
CA GLY A 67 -6.37 -2.58 -9.73
C GLY A 67 -6.71 -1.10 -9.61
N THR A 68 -8.00 -0.78 -9.58
CA THR A 68 -8.51 0.60 -9.53
C THR A 68 -8.88 0.98 -8.09
N PRO A 69 -8.09 1.84 -7.43
CA PRO A 69 -8.41 2.32 -6.08
C PRO A 69 -9.63 3.25 -6.10
N ILE A 70 -10.40 3.24 -4.99
CA ILE A 70 -11.54 4.15 -4.78
C ILE A 70 -11.03 5.60 -4.63
N CYS A 71 -9.92 5.79 -3.92
CA CYS A 71 -9.26 7.09 -3.80
C CYS A 71 -8.57 7.47 -5.11
N THR A 72 -8.87 8.67 -5.62
CA THR A 72 -8.30 9.19 -6.86
C THR A 72 -7.57 10.52 -6.61
N GLY A 73 -6.51 10.77 -7.37
CA GLY A 73 -5.69 11.99 -7.25
C GLY A 73 -4.47 11.86 -6.31
N PRO A 74 -3.57 12.86 -6.27
CA PRO A 74 -2.39 12.84 -5.41
C PRO A 74 -2.77 12.77 -3.92
N ALA A 75 -2.01 11.99 -3.14
CA ALA A 75 -2.20 11.98 -1.69
C ALA A 75 -1.81 13.34 -1.09
N THR A 76 -2.69 13.88 -0.25
CA THR A 76 -2.44 15.05 0.58
C THR A 76 -2.59 14.67 2.06
N THR A 77 -2.27 15.59 2.97
CA THR A 77 -2.46 15.38 4.41
C THR A 77 -3.92 15.17 4.81
N THR A 78 -4.88 15.59 3.98
CA THR A 78 -6.32 15.49 4.25
C THR A 78 -7.09 14.67 3.21
N THR A 79 -6.46 14.33 2.09
CA THR A 79 -7.06 13.56 1.00
C THR A 79 -6.20 12.34 0.73
N PRO A 80 -6.64 11.14 1.11
CA PRO A 80 -5.91 9.93 0.81
C PRO A 80 -5.85 9.77 -0.71
N GLY A 81 -4.65 9.75 -1.26
CA GLY A 81 -4.41 9.34 -2.64
C GLY A 81 -4.30 7.82 -2.73
N PRO A 82 -4.17 7.27 -3.95
CA PRO A 82 -4.05 5.83 -4.15
C PRO A 82 -2.74 5.26 -3.59
N VAL A 83 -1.73 6.11 -3.40
CA VAL A 83 -0.43 5.76 -2.83
C VAL A 83 -0.14 6.67 -1.65
N PHE A 84 0.04 6.08 -0.47
CA PHE A 84 0.51 6.75 0.74
C PHE A 84 1.82 6.12 1.20
N VAL A 85 2.85 6.93 1.36
CA VAL A 85 4.16 6.52 1.87
C VAL A 85 4.64 7.51 2.94
N ASN A 86 5.09 7.01 4.07
CA ASN A 86 5.65 7.79 5.18
C ASN A 86 6.79 7.01 5.85
N ASN A 87 7.94 7.66 6.05
CA ASN A 87 9.18 7.04 6.50
C ASN A 87 9.59 5.80 5.67
N VAL A 88 9.58 5.98 4.36
CA VAL A 88 9.93 5.05 3.29
C VAL A 88 11.12 5.62 2.51
N LYS A 89 12.26 4.92 2.56
CA LYS A 89 13.47 5.32 1.83
C LYS A 89 13.42 4.88 0.36
N ALA A 90 12.79 3.74 0.08
CA ALA A 90 12.50 3.26 -1.28
C ALA A 90 11.58 2.03 -1.27
N ILE A 91 10.41 2.14 -1.90
CA ILE A 91 9.66 0.99 -2.44
C ILE A 91 9.79 1.05 -3.95
N THR A 92 10.49 0.08 -4.53
CA THR A 92 10.69 0.02 -5.99
C THR A 92 9.48 -0.63 -6.65
N LEU A 93 8.84 0.07 -7.59
CA LEU A 93 7.78 -0.47 -8.44
C LEU A 93 8.37 -0.81 -9.81
N SER A 94 8.11 -2.03 -10.29
CA SER A 94 8.55 -2.48 -11.62
C SER A 94 7.39 -3.19 -12.33
N ASN A 95 6.86 -2.59 -13.39
CA ASN A 95 5.70 -3.12 -14.10
C ASN A 95 4.48 -3.34 -13.18
N VAL A 96 4.17 -2.32 -12.38
CA VAL A 96 3.02 -2.33 -11.45
C VAL A 96 1.90 -1.46 -12.01
N VAL A 97 0.69 -1.99 -12.14
CA VAL A 97 -0.48 -1.24 -12.63
C VAL A 97 -1.35 -0.79 -11.46
N ILE A 98 -1.65 0.51 -11.38
CA ILE A 98 -2.59 1.11 -10.41
C ILE A 98 -3.51 2.07 -11.18
N GLY A 99 -4.82 1.86 -11.12
CA GLY A 99 -5.82 2.70 -11.80
C GLY A 99 -5.62 2.77 -13.32
N GLY A 100 -5.09 1.71 -13.93
CA GLY A 100 -4.75 1.65 -15.36
C GLY A 100 -3.42 2.33 -15.72
N VAL A 101 -2.72 2.95 -14.77
CA VAL A 101 -1.40 3.56 -14.97
C VAL A 101 -0.31 2.56 -14.58
N THR A 102 0.71 2.42 -15.43
CA THR A 102 1.87 1.56 -15.14
C THR A 102 2.98 2.36 -14.46
N TYR A 103 3.47 1.87 -13.34
CA TYR A 103 4.52 2.46 -12.51
C TYR A 103 5.81 1.66 -12.63
N ASN A 104 6.90 2.37 -12.93
CA ASN A 104 8.28 1.88 -13.03
C ASN A 104 9.22 2.84 -12.27
N SER A 105 8.86 3.15 -11.02
CA SER A 105 9.49 4.21 -10.22
C SER A 105 9.64 3.78 -8.77
N SER A 106 10.46 4.50 -8.02
CA SER A 106 10.57 4.33 -6.57
C SER A 106 9.59 5.26 -5.85
N LEU A 107 8.84 4.72 -4.88
CA LEU A 107 8.10 5.51 -3.92
C LEU A 107 9.01 5.89 -2.76
N ILE A 108 8.97 7.16 -2.38
CA ILE A 108 9.71 7.75 -1.26
C ILE A 108 8.78 8.70 -0.51
N GLY A 109 8.93 8.82 0.80
CA GLY A 109 8.13 9.74 1.63
C GLY A 109 8.28 9.45 3.11
#